data_AF-A0A0F9EZJ2-F1
#
_entry.id   AF-A0A0F9EZJ2-F1
#
_cell.length_a   1.000
_cell.length_b   1.000
_cell.length_c   1.000
_cell.angle_alpha   90.00
_cell.angle_beta   90.00
_cell.angle_gamma   90.00
#
_symmetry.space_group_name_H-M   'P 1'
#
loop_
_entity.id
_entity.type
_entity.pdbx_description
1 polymer ?
#
loop_
_entity_poly.entity_id
_entity_poly.type
_entity_poly.pdbx_seq_one_letter_code
_entity_poly.pdbx_strand_id
1 'polypeptide(L)'
;MKRFLAYVLAFTLALTGLAHSQSVPISPGLNEAAPVGVVTTGNSSTALLSSNEVFTGTAIDVSRYAEVSVQIAANQDSKEEGVSLELSNDGTNWDLKQTGTYTALDAQTFYLPVTARSFQSVYTNTGIPLSFLRIQTVLHLTITGGSDSGSAVTNAGTFAVQEDGAALTAQQAIQTAVEGTLTVSDGAGAMNVIVDSSATVTVTATNLDVQSGGGDILLTTDFTTVFGTGDLVKAEDAPAGGGDLGIAFLGIRDDTPSSMDASTNADYAHFKLDEFGGLYVRILGTGGAAFDPTVNKTLVDMGVDNDVSLNAGLLHANSPTTEIASFALHDGSADSDTVTNSFTDSKAFAISGTGTVTKVCLVRSLGTVNGEDGVLYFFDADPTLASVVADMTIAESALVVAQFAFTGTDYVALTTTAVNCQSTTESYDDVTHVAYFHQGATTLDIEDINLRVWIRRDS
;
A
#
# COMPACT_ATOMS: atom_id res chain seq x y z
N MET A 1 -49.98 -7.05 64.83
CA MET A 1 -49.44 -5.89 64.07
C MET A 1 -48.41 -5.04 64.83
N LYS A 2 -48.50 -4.82 66.15
CA LYS A 2 -47.50 -4.01 66.89
C LYS A 2 -46.10 -4.63 67.07
N ARG A 3 -45.90 -5.93 66.81
CA ARG A 3 -44.60 -6.62 66.92
C ARG A 3 -43.79 -6.69 65.62
N PHE A 4 -44.41 -6.42 64.47
CA PHE A 4 -43.73 -6.45 63.18
C PHE A 4 -43.01 -5.13 62.87
N LEU A 5 -43.52 -4.01 63.42
CA LEU A 5 -42.92 -2.69 63.24
C LEU A 5 -41.64 -2.47 64.07
N ALA A 6 -41.44 -3.22 65.15
CA ALA A 6 -40.23 -3.14 65.96
C ALA A 6 -39.03 -3.88 65.33
N TYR A 7 -39.28 -4.88 64.48
CA TYR A 7 -38.20 -5.61 63.79
C TYR A 7 -37.73 -4.88 62.52
N VAL A 8 -38.64 -4.20 61.81
CA VAL A 8 -38.28 -3.42 60.62
C VAL A 8 -37.47 -2.16 61.00
N LEU A 9 -37.76 -1.53 62.14
CA LEU A 9 -37.02 -0.34 62.57
C LEU A 9 -35.64 -0.66 63.20
N ALA A 10 -35.43 -1.90 63.68
CA ALA A 10 -34.13 -2.35 64.18
C ALA A 10 -33.17 -2.80 63.06
N PHE A 11 -33.68 -3.12 61.87
CA PHE A 11 -32.86 -3.56 60.74
C PHE A 11 -32.40 -2.39 59.84
N THR A 12 -33.06 -1.23 59.90
CA THR A 12 -32.66 -0.02 59.14
C THR A 12 -31.63 0.86 59.87
N LEU A 13 -31.28 0.54 61.13
CA LEU A 13 -30.32 1.33 61.93
C LEU A 13 -28.95 0.64 62.13
N ALA A 14 -28.63 -0.36 61.29
CA ALA A 14 -27.35 -1.08 61.33
C ALA A 14 -26.57 -0.99 60.00
N LEU A 15 -26.88 0.00 59.15
CA LEU A 15 -26.15 0.23 57.90
C LEU A 15 -25.95 1.71 57.59
N THR A 16 -25.61 2.51 58.61
CA THR A 16 -24.84 3.73 58.39
C THR A 16 -23.38 3.39 58.59
N GLY A 17 -22.67 3.23 57.47
CA GLY A 17 -21.25 2.93 57.46
C GLY A 17 -20.48 3.95 58.29
N LEU A 18 -19.86 3.47 59.37
CA LEU A 18 -18.58 4.02 59.79
C LEU A 18 -17.57 3.61 58.71
N ALA A 19 -17.39 4.48 57.72
CA ALA A 19 -16.11 4.56 57.02
C ALA A 19 -15.10 5.07 58.05
N HIS A 20 -14.65 4.20 58.95
CA HIS A 20 -13.48 4.45 59.78
C HIS A 20 -12.27 4.29 58.86
N SER A 21 -12.02 5.33 58.07
CA SER A 21 -10.70 5.57 57.52
C SER A 21 -9.79 5.84 58.71
N GLN A 22 -9.30 4.76 59.34
CA GLN A 22 -8.00 4.88 59.96
C GLN A 22 -7.05 5.15 58.81
N SER A 23 -6.72 6.42 58.64
CA SER A 23 -5.39 6.76 58.17
C SER A 23 -4.43 6.05 59.12
N VAL A 24 -4.05 4.81 58.77
CA VAL A 24 -2.83 4.22 59.29
C VAL A 24 -1.79 5.30 59.04
N PRO A 25 -1.16 5.89 60.06
CA PRO A 25 -0.06 6.77 59.82
C PRO A 25 0.96 5.91 59.08
N ILE A 26 1.05 6.10 57.77
CA ILE A 26 2.24 5.79 57.01
C ILE A 26 3.31 6.62 57.69
N SER A 27 3.97 5.99 58.67
CA SER A 27 5.22 6.47 59.23
C SER A 27 6.03 6.89 58.02
N PRO A 28 6.43 8.17 57.90
CA PRO A 28 7.12 8.68 56.73
C PRO A 28 8.22 7.67 56.42
N GLY A 29 8.10 7.08 55.23
CA GLY A 29 8.85 5.90 54.83
C GLY A 29 10.28 6.08 55.28
N LEU A 30 10.76 5.07 55.99
CA LEU A 30 12.18 4.86 56.18
C LEU A 30 12.79 4.94 54.78
N ASN A 31 13.33 6.11 54.43
CA ASN A 31 14.53 6.18 53.61
C ASN A 31 15.63 5.55 54.46
N GLU A 32 15.48 4.27 54.79
CA GLU A 32 16.54 3.43 55.27
C GLU A 32 17.55 3.48 54.13
N ALA A 33 18.57 4.30 54.34
CA ALA A 33 19.71 4.38 53.44
C ALA A 33 20.08 2.94 53.11
N ALA A 34 20.14 2.63 51.80
CA ALA A 34 20.48 1.31 51.28
C ALA A 34 21.53 0.67 52.18
N PRO A 35 21.35 -0.60 52.62
CA PRO A 35 22.10 -1.19 53.72
C PRO A 35 23.59 -0.91 53.53
N VAL A 36 24.10 0.03 54.31
CA VAL A 36 25.49 0.47 54.23
C VAL A 36 26.33 -0.66 54.80
N GLY A 37 27.32 -1.13 54.04
CA GLY A 37 28.24 -2.16 54.52
C GLY A 37 28.86 -1.77 55.87
N VAL A 38 28.97 -2.73 56.79
CA VAL A 38 29.43 -2.47 58.16
C VAL A 38 30.94 -2.66 58.23
N VAL A 39 31.68 -1.58 58.50
CA VAL A 39 33.15 -1.64 58.69
C VAL A 39 33.47 -2.31 60.03
N THR A 40 34.43 -3.26 60.03
CA THR A 40 34.81 -3.98 61.25
C THR A 40 36.20 -3.55 61.73
N THR A 41 36.27 -2.97 62.93
CA THR A 41 37.55 -2.49 63.49
C THR A 41 38.49 -3.64 63.85
N GLY A 42 37.96 -4.79 64.29
CA GLY A 42 38.76 -5.97 64.64
C GLY A 42 39.45 -6.65 63.47
N ASN A 43 38.99 -6.43 62.23
CA ASN A 43 39.60 -6.95 61.00
C ASN A 43 40.02 -5.81 60.06
N SER A 44 40.24 -4.61 60.61
CA SER A 44 40.79 -3.47 59.89
C SER A 44 42.00 -2.93 60.64
N SER A 45 42.99 -2.40 59.93
CA SER A 45 44.20 -1.87 60.56
C SER A 45 44.87 -0.81 59.69
N THR A 46 45.49 0.15 60.37
CA THR A 46 46.48 1.06 59.78
C THR A 46 47.82 0.98 60.49
N ALA A 47 48.00 0.01 61.39
CA ALA A 47 49.25 -0.18 62.12
C ALA A 47 50.32 -0.72 61.17
N LEU A 48 51.49 -0.09 61.17
CA LEU A 48 52.61 -0.52 60.34
C LEU A 48 53.18 -1.83 60.87
N LEU A 49 53.46 -2.76 59.95
CA LEU A 49 54.04 -4.06 60.26
C LEU A 49 55.55 -4.03 60.02
N SER A 50 56.31 -4.51 60.98
CA SER A 50 57.74 -4.75 60.87
C SER A 50 58.05 -5.93 59.93
N SER A 51 59.33 -6.22 59.73
CA SER A 51 59.78 -7.32 58.86
C SER A 51 59.22 -8.67 59.35
N ASN A 52 58.52 -9.38 58.47
CA ASN A 52 57.84 -10.65 58.72
C ASN A 52 56.75 -10.62 59.81
N GLU A 53 56.29 -9.43 60.20
CA GLU A 53 55.19 -9.31 61.15
C GLU A 53 53.85 -9.68 60.51
N VAL A 54 52.96 -10.23 61.32
CA VAL A 54 51.65 -10.71 60.91
C VAL A 54 50.58 -9.88 61.61
N PHE A 55 49.67 -9.30 60.83
CA PHE A 55 48.39 -8.83 61.33
C PHE A 55 47.41 -9.99 61.34
N THR A 56 46.84 -10.27 62.52
CA THR A 56 45.73 -11.22 62.68
C THR A 56 44.54 -10.46 63.24
N GLY A 57 43.46 -10.42 62.46
CA GLY A 57 42.21 -9.82 62.90
C GLY A 57 41.55 -10.62 64.04
N THR A 58 40.63 -9.99 64.75
CA THR A 58 39.83 -10.64 65.80
C THR A 58 38.68 -11.42 65.18
N ALA A 59 38.41 -12.64 65.66
CA ALA A 59 37.24 -13.41 65.24
C ALA A 59 35.94 -12.61 65.48
N ILE A 60 35.14 -12.43 64.43
CA ILE A 60 33.84 -11.74 64.49
C ILE A 60 32.72 -12.64 63.98
N ASP A 61 31.54 -12.55 64.59
CA ASP A 61 30.34 -13.27 64.11
C ASP A 61 29.80 -12.59 62.84
N VAL A 62 29.80 -13.34 61.74
CA VAL A 62 29.36 -12.90 60.41
C VAL A 62 28.05 -13.59 59.98
N SER A 63 27.36 -14.31 60.87
CA SER A 63 26.14 -15.08 60.54
C SER A 63 24.97 -14.25 59.98
N ARG A 64 25.01 -12.92 60.09
CA ARG A 64 24.00 -11.99 59.57
C ARG A 64 24.36 -11.35 58.22
N TYR A 65 25.50 -11.72 57.65
CA TYR A 65 26.06 -11.13 56.45
C TYR A 65 26.19 -12.18 55.36
N ALA A 66 26.06 -11.75 54.10
CA ALA A 66 26.16 -12.64 52.94
C ALA A 66 27.59 -12.71 52.42
N GLU A 67 28.34 -11.62 52.57
CA GLU A 67 29.67 -11.47 52.00
C GLU A 67 30.54 -10.59 52.90
N VAL A 68 31.83 -10.89 52.93
CA VAL A 68 32.87 -10.06 53.51
C VAL A 68 33.74 -9.52 52.39
N SER A 69 33.99 -8.21 52.38
CA SER A 69 34.97 -7.58 51.49
C SER A 69 36.14 -7.05 52.31
N VAL A 70 37.37 -7.36 51.89
CA VAL A 70 38.60 -6.88 52.53
C VAL A 70 39.41 -6.11 51.50
N GLN A 71 39.57 -4.81 51.73
CA GLN A 71 40.44 -3.96 50.92
C GLN A 71 41.79 -3.78 51.59
N ILE A 72 42.86 -4.01 50.85
CA ILE A 72 44.25 -3.90 51.31
C ILE A 72 45.00 -2.90 50.45
N ALA A 73 45.69 -1.97 51.08
CA ALA A 73 46.65 -1.08 50.43
C ALA A 73 47.92 -1.01 51.28
N ALA A 74 49.07 -1.37 50.70
CA ALA A 74 50.36 -1.33 51.38
C ALA A 74 51.44 -0.86 50.42
N ASN A 75 52.55 -0.34 50.95
CA ASN A 75 53.67 0.12 50.11
C ASN A 75 54.70 -0.98 49.79
N GLN A 76 54.47 -2.21 50.22
CA GLN A 76 55.28 -3.40 49.89
C GLN A 76 54.34 -4.57 49.63
N ASP A 77 54.80 -5.53 48.84
CA ASP A 77 54.09 -6.80 48.61
C ASP A 77 53.87 -7.52 49.95
N SER A 78 52.82 -8.34 50.03
CA SER A 78 52.73 -9.34 51.09
C SER A 78 53.70 -10.48 50.80
N LYS A 79 53.91 -11.36 51.79
CA LYS A 79 54.52 -12.67 51.51
C LYS A 79 53.67 -13.43 50.46
N GLU A 80 54.27 -14.42 49.78
CA GLU A 80 53.51 -15.37 48.96
C GLU A 80 52.44 -16.06 49.82
N GLU A 81 51.18 -16.04 49.36
CA GLU A 81 50.01 -16.44 50.14
C GLU A 81 49.86 -15.68 51.47
N GLY A 82 50.41 -14.47 51.54
CA GLY A 82 50.47 -13.65 52.74
C GLY A 82 49.12 -13.05 53.14
N VAL A 83 48.11 -13.06 52.27
CA VAL A 83 46.74 -12.68 52.59
C VAL A 83 45.92 -13.96 52.78
N SER A 84 45.25 -14.11 53.92
CA SER A 84 44.32 -15.22 54.20
C SER A 84 43.02 -14.67 54.76
N LEU A 85 41.91 -14.98 54.10
CA LEU A 85 40.57 -14.73 54.59
C LEU A 85 40.02 -16.04 55.16
N GLU A 86 39.79 -16.06 56.47
CA GLU A 86 39.53 -17.29 57.21
C GLU A 86 38.11 -17.29 57.79
N LEU A 87 37.41 -18.40 57.59
CA LEU A 87 36.07 -18.66 58.09
C LEU A 87 36.11 -19.85 59.07
N SER A 88 35.34 -19.74 60.14
CA SER A 88 35.29 -20.73 61.22
C SER A 88 33.85 -20.88 61.73
N ASN A 89 33.45 -22.09 62.12
CA ASN A 89 32.15 -22.30 62.77
C ASN A 89 32.17 -21.99 64.28
N ASP A 90 33.34 -22.01 64.92
CA ASP A 90 33.50 -21.86 66.36
C ASP A 90 34.35 -20.66 66.79
N GLY A 91 34.99 -19.96 65.84
CA GLY A 91 35.87 -18.80 66.09
C GLY A 91 37.27 -19.17 66.56
N THR A 92 37.64 -20.46 66.54
CA THR A 92 38.94 -20.98 67.01
C THR A 92 39.61 -21.90 66.00
N ASN A 93 38.84 -22.73 65.28
CA ASN A 93 39.31 -23.64 64.24
C ASN A 93 38.99 -23.05 62.86
N TRP A 94 40.03 -22.72 62.09
CA TRP A 94 39.93 -22.00 60.81
C TRP A 94 40.05 -22.97 59.64
N ASP A 95 38.96 -23.70 59.38
CA ASP A 95 38.93 -24.79 58.39
C ASP A 95 38.75 -24.30 56.95
N LEU A 96 38.13 -23.13 56.77
CA LEU A 96 37.85 -22.55 55.45
C LEU A 96 38.74 -21.34 55.23
N LYS A 97 39.60 -21.41 54.23
CA LYS A 97 40.58 -20.36 53.94
C LYS A 97 40.57 -20.00 52.47
N GLN A 98 40.57 -18.71 52.17
CA GLN A 98 40.89 -18.17 50.86
C GLN A 98 42.21 -17.41 50.97
N THR A 99 43.26 -17.94 50.35
CA THR A 99 44.61 -17.35 50.37
C THR A 99 44.91 -16.58 49.09
N GLY A 100 45.83 -15.63 49.18
CA GLY A 100 46.29 -14.83 48.05
C GLY A 100 47.55 -14.03 48.38
N THR A 101 48.14 -13.42 47.36
CA THR A 101 49.28 -12.52 47.50
C THR A 101 48.84 -11.11 47.15
N TYR A 102 49.13 -10.14 48.02
CA TYR A 102 49.00 -8.72 47.71
C TYR A 102 50.26 -8.22 47.00
N THR A 103 50.08 -7.49 45.91
CA THR A 103 51.17 -6.82 45.17
C THR A 103 51.01 -5.31 45.30
N ALA A 104 52.07 -4.63 45.74
CA ALA A 104 52.11 -3.21 45.99
C ALA A 104 52.04 -2.41 44.68
N LEU A 105 50.85 -1.90 44.39
CA LEU A 105 50.58 -0.90 43.35
C LEU A 105 49.42 -0.01 43.81
N ASP A 106 48.22 -0.60 43.82
CA ASP A 106 46.96 0.02 44.19
C ASP A 106 46.27 -0.76 45.34
N ALA A 107 45.16 -0.22 45.83
CA ALA A 107 44.30 -0.93 46.76
C ALA A 107 43.68 -2.15 46.07
N GLN A 108 43.89 -3.35 46.61
CA GLN A 108 43.28 -4.59 46.14
C GLN A 108 42.09 -4.96 47.02
N THR A 109 41.00 -5.47 46.45
CA THR A 109 39.81 -5.90 47.20
C THR A 109 39.58 -7.39 47.00
N PHE A 110 39.42 -8.09 48.11
CA PHE A 110 39.10 -9.51 48.16
C PHE A 110 37.65 -9.67 48.62
N TYR A 111 36.92 -10.59 48.00
CA TYR A 111 35.53 -10.92 48.33
C TYR A 111 35.45 -12.37 48.79
N LEU A 112 34.74 -12.61 49.88
CA LEU A 112 34.51 -13.94 50.43
C LEU A 112 33.04 -14.11 50.83
N PRO A 113 32.29 -15.05 50.21
CA PRO A 113 30.95 -15.38 50.64
C PRO A 113 30.98 -16.01 52.04
N VAL A 114 30.06 -15.60 52.91
CA VAL A 114 29.98 -16.12 54.28
C VAL A 114 29.37 -17.52 54.27
N THR A 115 30.21 -18.53 54.54
CA THR A 115 29.80 -19.94 54.65
C THR A 115 29.97 -20.54 56.04
N ALA A 116 30.49 -19.76 56.99
CA ALA A 116 30.65 -20.14 58.40
C ALA A 116 30.25 -18.98 59.32
N ARG A 117 30.15 -19.25 60.62
CA ARG A 117 29.69 -18.27 61.62
C ARG A 117 30.67 -17.14 61.90
N SER A 118 31.97 -17.42 61.88
CA SER A 118 33.02 -16.50 62.31
C SER A 118 33.99 -16.19 61.18
N PHE A 119 34.49 -14.96 61.12
CA PHE A 119 35.47 -14.50 60.13
C PHE A 119 36.69 -13.86 60.82
N GLN A 120 37.88 -14.05 60.24
CA GLN A 120 39.03 -13.19 60.47
C GLN A 120 39.87 -12.97 59.19
N SER A 121 40.56 -11.84 59.10
CA SER A 121 41.56 -11.56 58.06
C SER A 121 42.98 -11.68 58.62
N VAL A 122 43.88 -12.31 57.88
CA VAL A 122 45.31 -12.42 58.20
C VAL A 122 46.14 -11.80 57.08
N TYR A 123 47.11 -10.95 57.44
CA TYR A 123 48.08 -10.35 56.51
C TYR A 123 49.51 -10.56 57.02
N THR A 124 50.35 -11.19 56.22
CA THR A 124 51.76 -11.45 56.51
C THR A 124 52.65 -10.54 55.67
N ASN A 125 53.39 -9.67 56.34
CA ASN A 125 54.36 -8.81 55.68
C ASN A 125 55.57 -9.61 55.17
N THR A 126 56.28 -9.08 54.17
CA THR A 126 57.56 -9.63 53.69
C THR A 126 58.71 -9.30 54.65
N GLY A 127 59.93 -9.60 54.24
CA GLY A 127 61.15 -9.24 54.96
C GLY A 127 61.44 -7.74 55.06
N ILE A 128 60.61 -6.85 54.49
CA ILE A 128 60.82 -5.39 54.48
C ILE A 128 59.74 -4.72 55.36
N PRO A 129 60.07 -3.88 56.36
CA PRO A 129 59.08 -3.14 57.15
C PRO A 129 58.18 -2.23 56.28
N LEU A 130 56.88 -2.20 56.58
CA LEU A 130 55.93 -1.31 55.91
C LEU A 130 56.07 0.12 56.40
N SER A 131 55.96 1.09 55.49
CA SER A 131 55.79 2.51 55.85
C SER A 131 54.37 3.01 55.58
N PHE A 132 53.52 2.16 54.97
CA PHE A 132 52.10 2.39 54.78
C PHE A 132 51.36 1.04 54.77
N LEU A 133 50.28 0.96 55.55
CA LEU A 133 49.32 -0.14 55.52
C LEU A 133 47.92 0.40 55.77
N ARG A 134 46.95 -0.06 54.99
CA ARG A 134 45.52 0.06 55.26
C ARG A 134 44.84 -1.25 54.91
N ILE A 135 44.28 -1.91 55.91
CA ILE A 135 43.37 -3.04 55.77
C ILE A 135 42.00 -2.54 56.20
N GLN A 136 40.99 -2.69 55.35
CA GLN A 136 39.60 -2.32 55.66
C GLN A 136 38.68 -3.48 55.32
N THR A 137 38.00 -4.00 56.35
CA THR A 137 37.02 -5.07 56.21
C THR A 137 35.61 -4.48 56.32
N VAL A 138 34.78 -4.74 55.31
CA VAL A 138 33.36 -4.33 55.24
C VAL A 138 32.48 -5.56 55.07
N LEU A 139 31.49 -5.70 55.96
CA LEU A 139 30.50 -6.77 55.93
C LEU A 139 29.25 -6.32 55.15
N HIS A 140 28.82 -7.13 54.20
CA HIS A 140 27.62 -6.88 53.40
C HIS A 140 26.46 -7.70 53.93
N LEU A 141 25.38 -7.02 54.33
CA LEU A 141 24.19 -7.66 54.90
C LEU A 141 23.63 -8.69 53.93
N THR A 142 23.20 -9.83 54.48
CA THR A 142 22.30 -10.70 53.75
C THR A 142 21.00 -9.92 53.59
N ILE A 143 20.69 -9.49 52.37
CA ILE A 143 19.29 -9.26 52.03
C ILE A 143 18.71 -10.67 51.93
N THR A 144 18.46 -11.28 53.09
CA THR A 144 17.54 -12.40 53.18
C THR A 144 16.23 -11.74 52.81
N GLY A 145 15.88 -11.74 51.53
CA GLY A 145 14.53 -11.45 51.10
C GLY A 145 13.69 -12.36 51.96
N GLY A 146 13.02 -11.79 52.97
CA GLY A 146 12.43 -12.55 54.04
C GLY A 146 11.60 -13.64 53.39
N SER A 147 11.93 -14.89 53.66
CA SER A 147 11.11 -16.04 53.31
C SER A 147 9.82 -16.06 54.14
N ASP A 148 9.24 -14.89 54.43
CA ASP A 148 7.84 -14.73 54.80
C ASP A 148 7.05 -14.60 53.49
N SER A 149 6.89 -15.70 52.75
CA SER A 149 5.79 -15.86 51.77
C SER A 149 5.58 -14.73 50.75
N GLY A 150 6.58 -13.86 50.57
CA GLY A 150 6.59 -12.72 49.68
C GLY A 150 7.60 -13.06 48.62
N SER A 151 7.24 -14.03 47.78
CA SER A 151 7.81 -14.15 46.45
C SER A 151 8.00 -12.74 45.95
N ALA A 152 9.25 -12.32 45.78
CA ALA A 152 9.55 -11.26 44.85
C ALA A 152 8.79 -11.67 43.59
N VAL A 153 7.75 -10.90 43.28
CA VAL A 153 7.13 -10.92 41.97
C VAL A 153 8.22 -10.39 41.06
N THR A 154 9.16 -11.28 40.70
CA THR A 154 9.97 -11.10 39.53
C THR A 154 8.95 -11.09 38.41
N ASN A 155 8.85 -9.91 37.82
CA ASN A 155 8.00 -9.45 36.74
C ASN A 155 7.87 -10.46 35.58
N ALA A 156 7.16 -11.55 35.83
CA ALA A 156 6.86 -12.71 34.97
C ALA A 156 5.88 -13.69 35.67
N GLY A 157 5.74 -13.65 36.99
CA GLY A 157 4.79 -14.47 37.75
C GLY A 157 3.38 -13.87 37.84
N THR A 158 2.45 -14.50 37.16
CA THR A 158 0.99 -14.36 37.24
C THR A 158 0.46 -13.93 38.61
N PHE A 159 -0.22 -12.78 38.68
CA PHE A 159 -1.01 -12.36 39.84
C PHE A 159 -2.20 -13.32 40.02
N ALA A 160 -2.19 -14.29 40.92
CA ALA A 160 -3.45 -15.00 41.24
C ALA A 160 -4.27 -14.10 42.18
N VAL A 161 -5.38 -13.55 41.70
CA VAL A 161 -6.39 -12.92 42.57
C VAL A 161 -7.32 -14.06 43.00
N GLN A 162 -7.19 -14.48 44.25
CA GLN A 162 -8.04 -15.52 44.82
C GLN A 162 -9.33 -14.88 45.32
N GLU A 163 -10.37 -14.84 44.49
CA GLU A 163 -11.74 -14.73 44.98
C GLU A 163 -12.28 -16.15 45.21
N ASP A 164 -12.72 -16.43 46.45
CA ASP A 164 -13.49 -17.62 46.83
C ASP A 164 -12.91 -19.00 46.45
N GLY A 165 -11.65 -19.25 46.82
CA GLY A 165 -11.15 -20.63 46.97
C GLY A 165 -10.77 -21.35 45.68
N ALA A 166 -10.92 -20.72 44.51
CA ALA A 166 -10.30 -21.16 43.26
C ALA A 166 -9.24 -20.14 42.85
N ALA A 167 -7.97 -20.54 42.81
CA ALA A 167 -6.89 -19.69 42.32
C ALA A 167 -7.04 -19.52 40.80
N LEU A 168 -7.84 -18.54 40.37
CA LEU A 168 -7.82 -18.07 39.00
C LEU A 168 -6.53 -17.28 38.80
N THR A 169 -5.78 -17.63 37.77
CA THR A 169 -4.66 -16.82 37.31
C THR A 169 -5.19 -15.43 36.92
N ALA A 170 -4.46 -14.34 37.15
CA ALA A 170 -4.92 -12.98 36.76
C ALA A 170 -5.35 -12.92 35.30
N GLN A 171 -4.70 -13.70 34.43
CA GLN A 171 -5.11 -13.84 33.04
C GLN A 171 -6.52 -14.43 32.92
N GLN A 172 -6.86 -15.50 33.66
CA GLN A 172 -8.22 -16.03 33.66
C GLN A 172 -9.24 -15.08 34.31
N ALA A 173 -8.88 -14.36 35.37
CA ALA A 173 -9.79 -13.38 35.99
C ALA A 173 -10.07 -12.19 35.05
N ILE A 174 -9.03 -11.66 34.39
CA ILE A 174 -9.15 -10.59 33.39
C ILE A 174 -9.89 -11.11 32.17
N GLN A 175 -9.56 -12.30 31.67
CA GLN A 175 -10.23 -12.90 30.52
C GLN A 175 -11.70 -13.22 30.81
N THR A 176 -12.03 -13.68 32.02
CA THR A 176 -13.44 -13.88 32.44
C THR A 176 -14.18 -12.56 32.60
N ALA A 177 -13.52 -11.51 33.10
CA ALA A 177 -14.07 -10.16 33.18
C ALA A 177 -14.23 -9.48 31.80
N VAL A 178 -13.42 -9.89 30.81
CA VAL A 178 -13.46 -9.39 29.42
C VAL A 178 -14.42 -10.21 28.56
N GLU A 179 -14.58 -11.51 28.81
CA GLU A 179 -15.56 -12.39 28.14
C GLU A 179 -16.97 -12.24 28.72
N GLY A 180 -17.10 -11.77 29.97
CA GLY A 180 -18.35 -11.22 30.49
C GLY A 180 -18.68 -9.92 29.77
N THR A 181 -19.92 -9.79 29.28
CA THR A 181 -20.43 -8.62 28.53
C THR A 181 -19.86 -7.29 29.05
N LEU A 182 -18.86 -6.75 28.38
CA LEU A 182 -18.28 -5.46 28.71
C LEU A 182 -19.31 -4.37 28.39
N THR A 183 -20.03 -3.93 29.43
CA THR A 183 -20.99 -2.84 29.30
C THR A 183 -20.23 -1.53 29.48
N VAL A 184 -19.74 -0.95 28.38
CA VAL A 184 -19.16 0.40 28.40
C VAL A 184 -20.30 1.41 28.31
N SER A 185 -20.54 2.17 29.37
CA SER A 185 -21.48 3.30 29.38
C SER A 185 -20.69 4.56 29.69
N ASP A 186 -20.61 5.49 28.74
CA ASP A 186 -19.91 6.77 28.92
C ASP A 186 -20.74 7.81 29.69
N GLY A 187 -21.99 7.50 30.01
CA GLY A 187 -22.93 8.39 30.70
C GLY A 187 -23.24 9.70 29.96
N ALA A 188 -22.73 9.91 28.75
CA ALA A 188 -22.72 11.22 28.07
C ALA A 188 -23.01 11.18 26.56
N GLY A 189 -23.20 10.01 25.94
CA GLY A 189 -23.96 9.91 24.70
C GLY A 189 -23.17 9.80 23.39
N ALA A 190 -21.95 9.27 23.38
CA ALA A 190 -21.36 8.70 22.17
C ALA A 190 -20.12 7.85 22.50
N MET A 191 -20.28 6.52 22.50
CA MET A 191 -19.16 5.60 22.65
C MET A 191 -18.33 5.58 21.36
N ASN A 192 -17.10 6.10 21.42
CA ASN A 192 -16.17 6.01 20.31
C ASN A 192 -15.44 4.66 20.34
N VAL A 193 -15.84 3.72 19.48
CA VAL A 193 -15.20 2.41 19.35
C VAL A 193 -14.11 2.49 18.28
N ILE A 194 -12.85 2.48 18.70
CA ILE A 194 -11.71 2.39 17.77
C ILE A 194 -11.39 0.90 17.61
N VAL A 195 -11.64 0.37 16.42
CA VAL A 195 -11.29 -1.01 16.05
C VAL A 195 -9.93 -0.96 15.35
N ASP A 196 -8.86 -1.22 16.09
CA ASP A 196 -7.53 -1.37 15.51
C ASP A 196 -7.30 -2.84 15.13
N SER A 197 -6.96 -3.07 13.86
CA SER A 197 -6.75 -4.38 13.19
C SER A 197 -8.00 -5.19 12.82
N SER A 198 -7.80 -6.11 11.86
CA SER A 198 -8.78 -6.80 10.99
C SER A 198 -9.79 -7.74 11.65
N ALA A 199 -10.24 -7.47 12.88
CA ALA A 199 -11.30 -8.23 13.52
C ALA A 199 -12.67 -7.71 13.06
N THR A 200 -13.54 -8.61 12.61
CA THR A 200 -14.95 -8.30 12.33
C THR A 200 -15.66 -7.89 13.61
N VAL A 201 -16.24 -6.69 13.64
CA VAL A 201 -17.12 -6.25 14.73
C VAL A 201 -18.57 -6.52 14.35
N THR A 202 -19.16 -7.53 14.96
CA THR A 202 -20.60 -7.81 14.82
C THR A 202 -21.36 -6.97 15.84
N VAL A 203 -22.03 -5.91 15.38
CA VAL A 203 -22.94 -5.11 16.22
C VAL A 203 -24.36 -5.63 16.05
N THR A 204 -24.86 -6.35 17.05
CA THR A 204 -26.28 -6.78 17.09
C THR A 204 -27.08 -5.76 17.89
N ALA A 205 -27.67 -4.77 17.23
CA ALA A 205 -28.59 -3.84 17.86
C ALA A 205 -29.91 -3.81 17.09
N THR A 206 -31.03 -3.77 17.81
CA THR A 206 -32.37 -3.69 17.21
C THR A 206 -32.71 -2.31 16.67
N ASN A 207 -31.95 -1.27 17.07
CA ASN A 207 -32.11 0.12 16.66
C ASN A 207 -30.74 0.78 16.43
N LEU A 208 -29.91 0.23 15.54
CA LEU A 208 -28.63 0.86 15.19
C LEU A 208 -28.90 2.08 14.28
N ASP A 209 -28.94 3.27 14.86
CA ASP A 209 -28.93 4.51 14.08
C ASP A 209 -27.49 4.86 13.74
N VAL A 210 -26.99 4.36 12.61
CA VAL A 210 -25.66 4.69 12.09
C VAL A 210 -25.75 6.08 11.47
N GLN A 211 -25.71 7.12 12.30
CA GLN A 211 -25.53 8.49 11.85
C GLN A 211 -24.04 8.74 11.64
N SER A 212 -23.54 8.54 10.43
CA SER A 212 -22.25 9.13 10.06
C SER A 212 -22.45 10.65 9.91
N GLY A 213 -21.82 11.40 10.80
CA GLY A 213 -21.90 12.86 10.85
C GLY A 213 -21.21 13.60 9.70
N GLY A 214 -21.19 13.05 8.49
CA GLY A 214 -20.61 13.70 7.32
C GLY A 214 -20.50 12.75 6.13
N GLY A 215 -21.46 12.85 5.21
CA GLY A 215 -21.36 12.24 3.88
C GLY A 215 -21.04 10.74 3.86
N ASP A 216 -21.89 9.88 4.44
CA ASP A 216 -21.84 8.44 4.18
C ASP A 216 -22.24 8.16 2.73
N ILE A 217 -21.23 8.00 1.90
CA ILE A 217 -21.34 7.13 0.75
C ILE A 217 -20.88 5.77 1.25
N LEU A 218 -21.87 4.91 1.48
CA LEU A 218 -21.70 3.47 1.49
C LEU A 218 -21.21 3.07 0.09
N LEU A 219 -19.91 3.20 -0.15
CA LEU A 219 -19.16 2.63 -1.28
C LEU A 219 -18.99 1.12 -1.00
N THR A 220 -20.12 0.44 -0.81
CA THR A 220 -20.15 -1.00 -0.98
C THR A 220 -20.04 -1.26 -2.47
N THR A 221 -19.00 -1.98 -2.86
CA THR A 221 -18.90 -2.56 -4.21
C THR A 221 -20.02 -3.58 -4.47
N ASP A 222 -20.84 -3.88 -3.47
CA ASP A 222 -21.98 -4.77 -3.53
C ASP A 222 -23.29 -4.02 -3.24
N PHE A 223 -23.84 -3.45 -4.31
CA PHE A 223 -25.11 -2.71 -4.33
C PHE A 223 -26.31 -3.56 -3.85
N THR A 224 -26.16 -4.88 -3.76
CA THR A 224 -27.22 -5.83 -3.36
C THR A 224 -27.56 -5.79 -1.86
N THR A 225 -26.69 -5.22 -1.03
CA THR A 225 -26.84 -5.20 0.44
C THR A 225 -27.52 -3.95 0.97
N VAL A 226 -27.45 -2.83 0.22
CA VAL A 226 -28.02 -1.53 0.63
C VAL A 226 -29.52 -1.51 0.49
N PHE A 227 -30.02 -2.21 -0.52
CA PHE A 227 -31.42 -2.34 -0.80
C PHE A 227 -31.72 -3.81 -0.71
N GLY A 228 -32.29 -4.23 0.43
CA GLY A 228 -32.60 -5.64 0.67
C GLY A 228 -33.22 -6.28 -0.57
N THR A 229 -32.94 -7.56 -0.80
CA THR A 229 -33.30 -8.32 -2.00
C THR A 229 -34.80 -8.30 -2.38
N GLY A 230 -35.67 -7.65 -1.59
CA GLY A 230 -37.07 -7.38 -1.88
C GLY A 230 -37.44 -5.95 -2.29
N ASP A 231 -36.61 -4.93 -2.05
CA ASP A 231 -37.10 -3.53 -2.02
C ASP A 231 -36.84 -2.71 -3.29
N LEU A 232 -35.81 -3.04 -4.09
CA LEU A 232 -35.53 -2.31 -5.33
C LEU A 232 -36.08 -2.97 -6.61
N VAL A 233 -36.76 -4.11 -6.51
CA VAL A 233 -36.97 -4.98 -7.68
C VAL A 233 -38.42 -5.38 -7.93
N LYS A 234 -39.39 -4.75 -7.28
CA LYS A 234 -40.81 -4.97 -7.64
C LYS A 234 -41.53 -3.65 -7.89
N ALA A 235 -41.23 -3.06 -9.03
CA ALA A 235 -42.04 -1.99 -9.58
C ALA A 235 -43.32 -2.51 -10.29
N GLU A 236 -43.49 -3.82 -10.40
CA GLU A 236 -44.67 -4.43 -11.00
C GLU A 236 -45.53 -5.10 -9.92
N ASP A 237 -46.84 -4.93 -10.05
CA ASP A 237 -47.85 -5.34 -9.09
C ASP A 237 -47.91 -6.86 -8.88
N ALA A 238 -48.67 -7.29 -7.88
CA ALA A 238 -48.76 -8.68 -7.42
C ALA A 238 -48.98 -9.80 -8.49
N PRO A 239 -49.56 -9.58 -9.68
CA PRO A 239 -49.80 -10.65 -10.65
C PRO A 239 -48.57 -11.19 -11.41
N ALA A 240 -47.48 -10.44 -11.56
CA ALA A 240 -46.33 -10.84 -12.37
C ALA A 240 -45.29 -11.65 -11.56
N GLY A 241 -45.67 -12.85 -11.13
CA GLY A 241 -44.86 -13.72 -10.26
C GLY A 241 -43.51 -14.21 -10.82
N GLY A 242 -43.05 -13.72 -11.98
CA GLY A 242 -41.81 -14.15 -12.63
C GLY A 242 -41.13 -13.12 -13.53
N GLY A 243 -41.41 -11.82 -13.34
CA GLY A 243 -40.77 -10.74 -14.11
C GLY A 243 -39.27 -10.60 -13.84
N ASP A 244 -38.55 -10.05 -14.82
CA ASP A 244 -37.11 -9.80 -14.76
C ASP A 244 -36.74 -8.78 -13.68
N LEU A 245 -35.56 -8.97 -13.08
CA LEU A 245 -35.01 -8.08 -12.06
C LEU A 245 -34.41 -6.83 -12.73
N GLY A 246 -34.91 -5.62 -12.44
CA GLY A 246 -34.38 -4.37 -12.99
C GLY A 246 -34.78 -3.11 -12.19
N ILE A 247 -34.02 -2.02 -12.38
CA ILE A 247 -34.34 -0.70 -11.82
C ILE A 247 -35.41 -0.06 -12.71
N ALA A 248 -36.59 0.20 -12.17
CA ALA A 248 -37.60 0.97 -12.87
C ALA A 248 -37.22 2.45 -12.91
N PHE A 249 -37.18 3.04 -14.10
CA PHE A 249 -37.04 4.49 -14.27
C PHE A 249 -38.42 5.14 -14.17
N LEU A 250 -38.61 6.06 -13.24
CA LEU A 250 -39.85 6.82 -13.12
C LEU A 250 -39.91 7.91 -14.18
N GLY A 251 -40.92 7.83 -15.06
CA GLY A 251 -41.29 8.91 -15.96
C GLY A 251 -42.47 9.71 -15.40
N ILE A 252 -42.49 11.02 -15.67
CA ILE A 252 -43.62 11.90 -15.36
C ILE A 252 -44.56 11.89 -16.58
N ARG A 253 -45.81 11.50 -16.38
CA ARG A 253 -46.86 11.64 -17.42
C ARG A 253 -47.17 13.12 -17.65
N ASP A 254 -46.96 13.57 -18.88
CA ASP A 254 -47.19 14.93 -19.36
C ASP A 254 -47.73 14.82 -20.80
N ASP A 255 -49.06 14.71 -20.94
CA ASP A 255 -49.72 14.38 -22.21
C ASP A 255 -49.54 15.46 -23.30
N THR A 256 -49.12 16.67 -22.92
CA THR A 256 -48.92 17.81 -23.84
C THR A 256 -47.72 18.65 -23.39
N PRO A 257 -46.48 18.13 -23.48
CA PRO A 257 -45.32 18.79 -22.89
C PRO A 257 -44.99 20.06 -23.67
N SER A 258 -45.20 21.23 -23.05
CA SER A 258 -44.88 22.52 -23.67
C SER A 258 -43.39 22.82 -23.72
N SER A 259 -42.60 22.17 -22.86
CA SER A 259 -41.14 22.23 -22.81
C SER A 259 -40.56 20.97 -22.16
N MET A 260 -39.35 20.58 -22.57
CA MET A 260 -38.52 19.68 -21.75
C MET A 260 -37.90 20.56 -20.67
N ASP A 261 -38.27 20.35 -19.41
CA ASP A 261 -38.02 21.29 -18.30
C ASP A 261 -36.57 21.30 -17.78
N ALA A 262 -35.59 21.08 -18.66
CA ALA A 262 -34.21 21.39 -18.33
C ALA A 262 -34.13 22.92 -18.19
N SER A 263 -34.07 23.40 -16.94
CA SER A 263 -33.80 24.81 -16.65
C SER A 263 -32.53 25.24 -17.39
N THR A 264 -32.37 26.54 -17.66
CA THR A 264 -31.13 27.08 -18.28
C THR A 264 -29.87 26.88 -17.44
N ASN A 265 -30.00 26.28 -16.25
CA ASN A 265 -28.90 26.05 -15.32
C ASN A 265 -28.28 24.64 -15.43
N ALA A 266 -28.73 23.83 -16.41
CA ALA A 266 -28.22 22.47 -16.66
C ALA A 266 -28.49 21.45 -15.55
N ASP A 267 -29.62 21.60 -14.84
CA ASP A 267 -30.09 20.62 -13.85
C ASP A 267 -30.72 19.36 -14.48
N TYR A 268 -30.93 18.33 -13.67
CA TYR A 268 -31.61 17.09 -14.03
C TYR A 268 -33.00 17.35 -14.64
N ALA A 269 -33.25 16.81 -15.84
CA ALA A 269 -34.58 16.78 -16.46
C ALA A 269 -35.24 15.42 -16.22
N HIS A 270 -36.56 15.43 -15.97
CA HIS A 270 -37.34 14.21 -15.84
C HIS A 270 -37.58 13.55 -17.21
N PHE A 271 -37.67 12.22 -17.24
CA PHE A 271 -38.25 11.52 -18.39
C PHE A 271 -39.74 11.86 -18.47
N LYS A 272 -40.20 12.40 -19.60
CA LYS A 272 -41.62 12.72 -19.82
C LYS A 272 -42.29 11.63 -20.65
N LEU A 273 -43.45 11.18 -20.21
CA LEU A 273 -44.26 10.15 -20.87
C LEU A 273 -45.57 10.74 -21.37
N ASP A 274 -46.08 10.25 -22.50
CA ASP A 274 -47.42 10.58 -22.99
C ASP A 274 -48.53 9.79 -22.27
N GLU A 275 -49.77 9.95 -22.72
CA GLU A 275 -50.93 9.27 -22.13
C GLU A 275 -50.91 7.73 -22.26
N PHE A 276 -50.07 7.20 -23.16
CA PHE A 276 -49.89 5.79 -23.46
C PHE A 276 -48.57 5.22 -22.89
N GLY A 277 -47.77 6.03 -22.19
CA GLY A 277 -46.46 5.64 -21.66
C GLY A 277 -45.30 5.74 -22.65
N GLY A 278 -45.50 6.39 -23.80
CA GLY A 278 -44.45 6.68 -24.77
C GLY A 278 -43.48 7.76 -24.25
N LEU A 279 -42.17 7.52 -24.36
CA LEU A 279 -41.15 8.48 -23.95
C LEU A 279 -40.99 9.62 -24.97
N TYR A 280 -41.13 10.87 -24.53
CA TYR A 280 -40.79 12.01 -25.36
C TYR A 280 -39.26 12.16 -25.51
N VAL A 281 -38.80 12.27 -26.75
CA VAL A 281 -37.38 12.54 -27.08
C VAL A 281 -37.26 13.80 -27.92
N ARG A 282 -36.35 14.69 -27.55
CA ARG A 282 -36.04 15.90 -28.33
C ARG A 282 -34.87 15.62 -29.26
N ILE A 283 -35.10 15.67 -30.56
CA ILE A 283 -34.05 15.57 -31.56
C ILE A 283 -33.54 16.99 -31.85
N LEU A 284 -32.33 17.32 -31.40
CA LEU A 284 -31.66 18.58 -31.74
C LEU A 284 -31.02 18.44 -33.12
N GLY A 285 -31.80 18.68 -34.17
CA GLY A 285 -31.25 18.83 -35.51
C GLY A 285 -30.58 20.20 -35.64
N THR A 286 -29.26 20.24 -35.74
CA THR A 286 -28.55 21.41 -36.29
C THR A 286 -28.81 21.47 -37.79
N GLY A 287 -29.98 21.97 -38.17
CA GLY A 287 -30.34 22.25 -39.57
C GLY A 287 -31.49 21.41 -40.10
N GLY A 288 -32.70 21.98 -40.01
CA GLY A 288 -33.58 22.10 -41.18
C GLY A 288 -34.04 20.85 -41.94
N ALA A 289 -34.31 19.73 -41.29
CA ALA A 289 -35.21 18.73 -41.85
C ALA A 289 -36.03 18.09 -40.72
N ALA A 290 -37.34 18.35 -40.73
CA ALA A 290 -38.28 17.69 -39.84
C ALA A 290 -38.23 16.18 -40.11
N PHE A 291 -37.99 15.39 -39.06
CA PHE A 291 -38.18 13.95 -39.13
C PHE A 291 -39.70 13.71 -39.24
N ASP A 292 -40.15 13.29 -40.42
CA ASP A 292 -41.52 12.83 -40.63
C ASP A 292 -41.69 11.50 -39.88
N PRO A 293 -42.52 11.42 -38.82
CA PRO A 293 -42.73 10.18 -38.07
C PRO A 293 -43.43 9.08 -38.92
N THR A 294 -43.78 9.37 -40.18
CA THR A 294 -44.39 8.43 -41.11
C THR A 294 -43.38 7.56 -41.87
N VAL A 295 -42.07 7.83 -41.76
CA VAL A 295 -41.07 6.96 -42.39
C VAL A 295 -40.84 5.73 -41.52
N ASN A 296 -41.51 4.65 -41.92
CA ASN A 296 -41.38 3.31 -41.37
C ASN A 296 -39.90 2.98 -41.08
N LYS A 297 -39.66 2.71 -39.80
CA LYS A 297 -38.40 2.37 -39.16
C LYS A 297 -37.84 1.06 -39.75
N THR A 298 -37.12 1.14 -40.87
CA THR A 298 -36.19 0.07 -41.27
C THR A 298 -34.96 0.24 -40.39
N LEU A 299 -34.99 -0.38 -39.22
CA LEU A 299 -33.81 -0.59 -38.38
C LEU A 299 -32.75 -1.30 -39.23
N VAL A 300 -31.68 -0.60 -39.56
CA VAL A 300 -30.42 -1.23 -39.97
C VAL A 300 -29.87 -1.88 -38.71
N ASP A 301 -30.15 -3.17 -38.59
CA ASP A 301 -29.58 -4.07 -37.60
C ASP A 301 -28.07 -4.11 -37.81
N MET A 302 -27.30 -3.56 -36.86
CA MET A 302 -25.83 -3.64 -36.85
C MET A 302 -25.37 -4.95 -36.19
N GLY A 303 -26.04 -6.05 -36.51
CA GLY A 303 -25.72 -7.39 -36.06
C GLY A 303 -24.71 -8.05 -36.99
N VAL A 304 -23.45 -8.11 -36.53
CA VAL A 304 -22.38 -9.07 -36.85
C VAL A 304 -22.26 -9.58 -38.31
N ASP A 305 -21.15 -9.20 -38.94
CA ASP A 305 -20.69 -9.57 -40.28
C ASP A 305 -21.58 -9.08 -41.44
N ASN A 306 -21.21 -7.94 -42.03
CA ASN A 306 -21.19 -7.74 -43.47
C ASN A 306 -20.55 -6.39 -43.82
N ASP A 307 -19.72 -6.40 -44.87
CA ASP A 307 -19.18 -5.22 -45.54
C ASP A 307 -20.19 -4.08 -45.58
N VAL A 308 -19.83 -2.94 -44.98
CA VAL A 308 -20.51 -1.68 -45.26
C VAL A 308 -20.07 -1.23 -46.65
N SER A 309 -20.65 -1.86 -47.67
CA SER A 309 -20.67 -1.30 -49.02
C SER A 309 -21.55 -0.05 -48.95
N LEU A 310 -20.92 1.08 -48.60
CA LEU A 310 -21.51 2.38 -48.81
C LEU A 310 -21.66 2.55 -50.32
N ASN A 311 -22.86 2.26 -50.82
CA ASN A 311 -23.21 2.49 -52.21
C ASN A 311 -22.85 3.94 -52.54
N ALA A 312 -22.02 4.15 -53.58
CA ALA A 312 -21.30 5.40 -53.88
C ALA A 312 -22.18 6.66 -54.10
N GLY A 313 -23.49 6.56 -53.91
CA GLY A 313 -24.45 7.65 -54.03
C GLY A 313 -24.64 8.53 -52.79
N LEU A 314 -23.88 8.32 -51.70
CA LEU A 314 -23.97 9.19 -50.50
C LEU A 314 -22.90 10.29 -50.41
N LEU A 315 -22.04 10.43 -51.43
CA LEU A 315 -21.09 11.54 -51.54
C LEU A 315 -21.54 12.44 -52.69
N HIS A 316 -22.10 13.61 -52.37
CA HIS A 316 -22.55 14.59 -53.36
C HIS A 316 -21.37 15.22 -54.12
N ALA A 317 -21.57 15.67 -55.36
CA ALA A 317 -20.62 16.50 -56.10
C ALA A 317 -20.09 17.66 -55.24
N ASN A 318 -18.77 17.89 -55.21
CA ASN A 318 -18.05 18.81 -54.31
C ASN A 318 -17.99 18.38 -52.83
N SER A 319 -18.11 17.10 -52.53
CA SER A 319 -17.84 16.58 -51.18
C SER A 319 -16.43 16.97 -50.72
N PRO A 320 -16.22 17.20 -49.40
CA PRO A 320 -14.89 17.46 -48.86
C PRO A 320 -13.90 16.37 -49.28
N THR A 321 -12.64 16.74 -49.47
CA THR A 321 -11.57 15.83 -49.90
C THR A 321 -11.51 14.59 -49.02
N THR A 322 -11.72 13.41 -49.61
CA THR A 322 -11.76 12.13 -48.88
C THR A 322 -10.44 11.40 -49.08
N GLU A 323 -9.86 10.88 -48.00
CA GLU A 323 -8.74 9.93 -48.09
C GLU A 323 -9.27 8.62 -48.64
N ILE A 324 -8.75 8.20 -49.80
CA ILE A 324 -9.28 7.04 -50.51
C ILE A 324 -8.42 5.79 -50.39
N ALA A 325 -7.14 5.96 -50.12
CA ALA A 325 -6.20 4.86 -50.05
C ALA A 325 -4.99 5.22 -49.19
N SER A 326 -4.53 4.22 -48.43
CA SER A 326 -3.21 4.20 -47.79
C SER A 326 -2.46 2.99 -48.33
N PHE A 327 -1.31 3.22 -48.96
CA PHE A 327 -0.47 2.17 -49.53
C PHE A 327 0.77 2.02 -48.65
N ALA A 328 0.96 0.85 -48.03
CA ALA A 328 2.26 0.48 -47.47
C ALA A 328 3.14 0.00 -48.62
N LEU A 329 4.26 0.69 -48.86
CA LEU A 329 5.26 0.25 -49.83
C LEU A 329 6.12 -0.82 -49.14
N HIS A 330 6.15 -2.02 -49.70
CA HIS A 330 7.05 -3.09 -49.25
C HIS A 330 8.16 -3.23 -50.29
N ASP A 331 9.41 -3.14 -49.86
CA ASP A 331 10.53 -3.56 -50.69
C ASP A 331 10.48 -5.10 -50.72
N GLY A 332 10.15 -5.67 -51.88
CA GLY A 332 10.07 -7.11 -52.08
C GLY A 332 11.42 -7.84 -52.03
N SER A 333 12.54 -7.15 -51.78
CA SER A 333 13.87 -7.75 -51.74
C SER A 333 14.30 -8.10 -50.31
N ALA A 334 14.15 -9.38 -49.94
CA ALA A 334 14.81 -9.93 -48.75
C ALA A 334 16.31 -10.25 -48.98
N ASP A 335 16.92 -9.69 -50.03
CA ASP A 335 18.26 -10.07 -50.50
C ASP A 335 19.05 -8.83 -50.90
N SER A 336 20.34 -8.80 -50.59
CA SER A 336 21.23 -7.63 -50.74
C SER A 336 21.61 -7.33 -52.20
N ASP A 337 20.67 -7.45 -53.13
CA ASP A 337 20.90 -7.32 -54.56
C ASP A 337 20.10 -6.16 -55.14
N THR A 338 20.82 -5.37 -55.93
CA THR A 338 20.42 -4.20 -56.72
C THR A 338 18.94 -4.21 -57.14
N VAL A 339 18.20 -3.19 -56.68
CA VAL A 339 16.78 -2.90 -56.90
C VAL A 339 16.31 -3.28 -58.32
N THR A 340 15.52 -4.36 -58.44
CA THR A 340 14.69 -4.56 -59.63
C THR A 340 13.32 -3.92 -59.41
N ASN A 341 13.07 -2.86 -60.17
CA ASN A 341 11.85 -2.06 -60.18
C ASN A 341 10.61 -2.94 -60.42
N SER A 342 9.91 -3.32 -59.35
CA SER A 342 8.81 -4.28 -59.45
C SER A 342 7.47 -3.59 -59.24
N PHE A 343 6.70 -3.43 -60.32
CA PHE A 343 5.28 -3.06 -60.32
C PHE A 343 4.36 -4.13 -59.69
N THR A 344 4.91 -5.23 -59.15
CA THR A 344 4.15 -6.39 -58.67
C THR A 344 3.25 -6.12 -57.48
N ASP A 345 3.49 -5.04 -56.73
CA ASP A 345 2.66 -4.66 -55.58
C ASP A 345 1.66 -3.53 -55.91
N SER A 346 1.31 -3.35 -57.20
CA SER A 346 0.20 -2.47 -57.56
C SER A 346 -1.09 -2.94 -56.87
N LYS A 347 -1.76 -2.03 -56.16
CA LYS A 347 -3.05 -2.30 -55.54
C LYS A 347 -4.15 -1.80 -56.48
N ALA A 348 -5.02 -2.72 -56.90
CA ALA A 348 -6.24 -2.37 -57.59
C ALA A 348 -7.13 -1.50 -56.68
N PHE A 349 -7.58 -0.36 -57.19
CA PHE A 349 -8.50 0.52 -56.48
C PHE A 349 -9.45 1.20 -57.47
N ALA A 350 -10.74 0.86 -57.41
CA ALA A 350 -11.74 1.38 -58.32
C ALA A 350 -12.43 2.65 -57.76
N ILE A 351 -12.04 3.80 -58.28
CA ILE A 351 -12.76 5.07 -58.20
C ILE A 351 -13.52 5.25 -59.50
N SER A 352 -14.82 5.02 -59.45
CA SER A 352 -15.69 5.33 -60.58
C SER A 352 -16.16 6.79 -60.54
N GLY A 353 -16.24 7.44 -61.70
CA GLY A 353 -16.73 8.79 -61.92
C GLY A 353 -15.66 9.87 -61.80
N THR A 354 -15.98 11.08 -62.31
CA THR A 354 -15.00 12.14 -62.49
C THR A 354 -14.67 12.87 -61.20
N GLY A 355 -13.43 13.35 -61.08
CA GLY A 355 -12.98 14.14 -59.95
C GLY A 355 -11.60 14.74 -60.14
N THR A 356 -11.06 15.24 -59.04
CA THR A 356 -9.75 15.88 -58.97
C THR A 356 -8.93 15.23 -57.85
N VAL A 357 -7.71 14.80 -58.14
CA VAL A 357 -6.72 14.49 -57.09
C VAL A 357 -6.30 15.82 -56.48
N THR A 358 -6.53 15.99 -55.18
CA THR A 358 -6.33 17.29 -54.52
C THR A 358 -5.06 17.34 -53.69
N LYS A 359 -4.63 16.17 -53.20
CA LYS A 359 -3.48 16.06 -52.31
C LYS A 359 -2.93 14.65 -52.34
N VAL A 360 -1.61 14.54 -52.43
CA VAL A 360 -0.89 13.28 -52.26
C VAL A 360 0.15 13.49 -51.16
N CYS A 361 0.16 12.62 -50.16
CA CYS A 361 1.13 12.69 -49.06
C CYS A 361 1.95 11.42 -48.91
N LEU A 362 3.26 11.57 -48.82
CA LEU A 362 4.19 10.54 -48.37
C LEU A 362 4.27 10.61 -46.84
N VAL A 363 3.80 9.57 -46.16
CA VAL A 363 3.90 9.42 -44.70
C VAL A 363 5.00 8.41 -44.40
N ARG A 364 5.93 8.76 -43.51
CA ARG A 364 7.02 7.85 -43.11
C ARG A 364 6.79 7.36 -41.69
N SER A 365 6.81 6.04 -41.44
CA SER A 365 6.74 5.51 -40.08
C SER A 365 8.11 5.46 -39.37
N LEU A 366 9.19 4.92 -39.96
CA LEU A 366 10.57 4.81 -39.43
C LEU A 366 11.63 4.73 -40.59
N GLY A 367 12.95 4.64 -40.30
CA GLY A 367 14.03 4.29 -41.27
C GLY A 367 14.61 5.39 -42.21
N THR A 368 15.93 5.57 -42.35
CA THR A 368 16.52 6.72 -43.09
C THR A 368 16.24 6.61 -44.60
N VAL A 369 15.53 7.59 -45.19
CA VAL A 369 15.31 7.62 -46.65
C VAL A 369 16.47 8.34 -47.33
N ASN A 370 17.15 7.67 -48.26
CA ASN A 370 18.14 8.33 -49.11
C ASN A 370 17.38 9.05 -50.24
N GLY A 371 17.80 10.28 -50.58
CA GLY A 371 17.05 11.18 -51.46
C GLY A 371 16.98 10.72 -52.93
N GLU A 372 16.14 9.72 -53.18
CA GLU A 372 15.86 9.12 -54.49
C GLU A 372 14.53 9.64 -55.06
N ASP A 373 14.32 9.48 -56.37
CA ASP A 373 13.13 9.97 -57.06
C ASP A 373 12.08 8.85 -57.19
N GLY A 374 10.79 9.19 -57.09
CA GLY A 374 9.68 8.24 -57.26
C GLY A 374 8.56 8.82 -58.11
N VAL A 375 7.75 7.98 -58.74
CA VAL A 375 6.60 8.40 -59.55
C VAL A 375 5.37 7.57 -59.21
N LEU A 376 4.26 8.23 -58.92
CA LEU A 376 2.95 7.61 -58.76
C LEU A 376 2.15 7.73 -60.05
N TYR A 377 1.70 6.60 -60.59
CA TYR A 377 0.89 6.50 -61.80
C TYR A 377 -0.55 6.10 -61.47
N PHE A 378 -1.50 6.75 -62.14
CA PHE A 378 -2.92 6.43 -62.10
C PHE A 378 -3.35 5.87 -63.46
N PHE A 379 -4.17 4.82 -63.46
CA PHE A 379 -4.67 4.18 -64.68
C PHE A 379 -6.20 4.10 -64.65
N ASP A 380 -6.85 4.28 -65.80
CA ASP A 380 -8.30 4.12 -65.99
C ASP A 380 -8.72 2.67 -66.25
N ALA A 381 -7.79 1.81 -66.66
CA ALA A 381 -7.95 0.36 -66.76
C ALA A 381 -6.83 -0.38 -66.02
N ASP A 382 -7.00 -1.67 -65.75
CA ASP A 382 -5.90 -2.53 -65.27
C ASP A 382 -4.79 -2.56 -66.32
N PRO A 383 -3.60 -1.99 -66.05
CA PRO A 383 -2.52 -1.99 -67.02
C PRO A 383 -1.94 -3.40 -67.25
N THR A 384 -2.30 -4.42 -66.45
CA THR A 384 -1.73 -5.78 -66.50
C THR A 384 -0.21 -5.75 -66.60
N LEU A 385 0.44 -5.01 -65.69
CA LEU A 385 1.88 -4.80 -65.70
C LEU A 385 2.59 -6.12 -65.44
N ALA A 386 3.14 -6.72 -66.51
CA ALA A 386 3.92 -7.94 -66.42
C ALA A 386 5.29 -7.63 -65.80
N SER A 387 5.36 -7.70 -64.48
CA SER A 387 6.53 -7.94 -63.62
C SER A 387 7.93 -7.76 -64.25
N VAL A 388 8.68 -6.80 -63.70
CA VAL A 388 10.15 -6.65 -63.73
C VAL A 388 10.84 -6.00 -64.95
N VAL A 389 10.14 -5.23 -65.79
CA VAL A 389 10.86 -4.41 -66.80
C VAL A 389 10.97 -2.97 -66.30
N ALA A 390 12.21 -2.47 -66.23
CA ALA A 390 12.56 -1.17 -65.65
C ALA A 390 11.88 0.04 -66.32
N ASP A 391 11.26 -0.16 -67.48
CA ASP A 391 10.60 0.87 -68.29
C ASP A 391 9.18 0.43 -68.62
N MET A 392 8.20 1.27 -68.27
CA MET A 392 6.83 1.17 -68.76
C MET A 392 6.87 1.20 -70.30
N THR A 393 6.28 0.21 -70.96
CA THR A 393 6.25 0.17 -72.42
C THR A 393 5.44 1.35 -72.97
N ILE A 394 5.68 1.74 -74.23
CA ILE A 394 4.91 2.81 -74.88
C ILE A 394 3.40 2.52 -74.81
N ALA A 395 3.01 1.24 -74.93
CA ALA A 395 1.62 0.82 -74.83
C ALA A 395 1.04 1.01 -73.42
N GLU A 396 1.78 0.68 -72.36
CA GLU A 396 1.35 0.87 -70.97
C GLU A 396 1.34 2.36 -70.59
N SER A 397 2.30 3.16 -71.10
CA SER A 397 2.35 4.60 -70.85
C SER A 397 1.15 5.36 -71.41
N ALA A 398 0.51 4.80 -72.45
CA ALA A 398 -0.69 5.38 -73.04
C ALA A 398 -1.94 5.20 -72.16
N LEU A 399 -1.88 4.35 -71.13
CA LEU A 399 -2.97 4.10 -70.17
C LEU A 399 -2.84 4.95 -68.89
N VAL A 400 -1.76 5.71 -68.75
CA VAL A 400 -1.55 6.60 -67.60
C VAL A 400 -2.44 7.83 -67.76
N VAL A 401 -3.39 8.01 -66.84
CA VAL A 401 -4.29 9.17 -66.82
C VAL A 401 -3.76 10.32 -65.98
N ALA A 402 -2.93 10.03 -64.97
CA ALA A 402 -2.24 11.05 -64.18
C ALA A 402 -0.92 10.49 -63.63
N GLN A 403 0.08 11.37 -63.46
CA GLN A 403 1.35 11.01 -62.85
C GLN A 403 1.84 12.08 -61.85
N PHE A 404 2.49 11.63 -60.78
CA PHE A 404 3.06 12.51 -59.75
C PHE A 404 4.49 12.11 -59.46
N ALA A 405 5.43 13.00 -59.74
CA ALA A 405 6.83 12.79 -59.46
C ALA A 405 7.21 13.37 -58.09
N PHE A 406 7.87 12.55 -57.28
CA PHE A 406 8.56 12.92 -56.07
C PHE A 406 10.05 12.95 -56.36
N THR A 407 10.71 14.03 -55.95
CA THR A 407 12.16 14.16 -56.06
C THR A 407 12.83 13.68 -54.77
N GLY A 408 14.13 13.42 -54.81
CA GLY A 408 14.92 13.10 -53.62
C GLY A 408 14.77 14.13 -52.49
N THR A 409 14.51 15.40 -52.83
CA THR A 409 14.25 16.44 -51.82
C THR A 409 12.92 16.26 -51.09
N ASP A 410 11.91 15.67 -51.75
CA ASP A 410 10.63 15.35 -51.15
C ASP A 410 10.76 14.26 -50.07
N TYR A 411 11.73 13.36 -50.21
CA TYR A 411 12.04 12.32 -49.22
C TYR A 411 12.95 12.81 -48.09
N VAL A 412 13.95 13.65 -48.40
CA VAL A 412 14.89 14.20 -47.40
C VAL A 412 14.18 15.12 -46.37
N ALA A 413 13.07 15.74 -46.75
CA ALA A 413 12.24 16.54 -45.84
C ALA A 413 11.58 15.73 -44.70
N LEU A 414 11.62 14.39 -44.73
CA LEU A 414 10.96 13.50 -43.77
C LEU A 414 11.81 13.10 -42.55
N THR A 415 12.90 13.84 -42.24
CA THR A 415 13.91 13.43 -41.25
C THR A 415 13.53 13.60 -39.77
N THR A 416 12.54 14.43 -39.41
CA THR A 416 12.21 14.68 -37.98
C THR A 416 10.76 14.38 -37.55
N THR A 417 9.77 14.39 -38.46
CA THR A 417 8.39 13.82 -38.36
C THR A 417 7.58 14.39 -39.53
N ALA A 418 6.69 13.71 -40.27
CA ALA A 418 6.63 12.35 -40.81
C ALA A 418 5.64 12.33 -42.01
N VAL A 419 5.39 13.48 -42.66
CA VAL A 419 4.44 13.63 -43.78
C VAL A 419 4.92 14.74 -44.72
N ASN A 420 5.13 14.44 -46.00
CA ASN A 420 5.33 15.44 -47.05
C ASN A 420 4.15 15.37 -48.03
N CYS A 421 3.43 16.48 -48.20
CA CYS A 421 2.24 16.53 -49.02
C CYS A 421 2.42 17.49 -50.19
N GLN A 422 2.12 17.01 -51.39
CA GLN A 422 1.97 17.84 -52.58
C GLN A 422 0.48 18.05 -52.85
N SER A 423 0.07 19.32 -52.93
CA SER A 423 -1.27 19.68 -53.41
C SER A 423 -1.28 19.65 -54.94
N THR A 424 -2.41 19.21 -55.49
CA THR A 424 -2.58 19.12 -56.95
C THR A 424 -4.03 19.39 -57.35
N THR A 425 -4.26 19.56 -58.65
CA THR A 425 -5.56 19.73 -59.27
C THR A 425 -5.71 18.85 -60.52
N GLU A 426 -5.03 17.71 -60.57
CA GLU A 426 -5.16 16.79 -61.71
C GLU A 426 -6.56 16.15 -61.73
N SER A 427 -7.27 16.34 -62.83
CA SER A 427 -8.57 15.72 -63.05
C SER A 427 -8.43 14.26 -63.48
N TYR A 428 -9.37 13.42 -63.05
CA TYR A 428 -9.52 12.04 -63.52
C TYR A 428 -10.98 11.77 -63.90
N ASP A 429 -11.19 10.89 -64.89
CA ASP A 429 -12.53 10.45 -65.30
C ASP A 429 -12.95 9.16 -64.59
N ASP A 430 -12.04 8.19 -64.54
CA ASP A 430 -12.11 6.95 -63.76
C ASP A 430 -10.68 6.59 -63.36
N VAL A 431 -10.49 6.02 -62.17
CA VAL A 431 -9.21 5.42 -61.76
C VAL A 431 -9.52 4.01 -61.30
N THR A 432 -8.92 3.02 -61.92
CA THR A 432 -9.08 1.63 -61.51
C THR A 432 -7.84 1.07 -60.82
N HIS A 433 -6.66 1.66 -61.09
CA HIS A 433 -5.40 1.19 -60.55
C HIS A 433 -4.48 2.36 -60.22
N VAL A 434 -3.70 2.20 -59.15
CA VAL A 434 -2.63 3.10 -58.77
C VAL A 434 -1.36 2.27 -58.61
N ALA A 435 -0.29 2.70 -59.26
CA ALA A 435 1.01 2.05 -59.13
C ALA A 435 2.08 3.07 -58.74
N TYR A 436 2.96 2.70 -57.82
CA TYR A 436 4.08 3.52 -57.42
C TYR A 436 5.38 2.92 -57.94
N PHE A 437 6.19 3.76 -58.57
CA PHE A 437 7.50 3.42 -59.12
C PHE A 437 8.57 4.21 -58.37
N HIS A 438 9.71 3.58 -58.11
CA HIS A 438 10.83 4.21 -57.46
C HIS A 438 12.09 4.04 -58.31
N GLN A 439 12.86 5.11 -58.48
CA GLN A 439 14.09 5.12 -59.25
C GLN A 439 15.27 5.36 -58.29
N GLY A 440 15.98 4.28 -57.93
CA GLY A 440 17.00 4.34 -56.90
C GLY A 440 17.86 3.08 -56.83
N ALA A 441 19.11 3.23 -56.39
CA ALA A 441 20.07 2.13 -56.25
C ALA A 441 20.19 1.65 -54.80
N THR A 442 19.50 2.29 -53.85
CA THR A 442 19.57 1.91 -52.44
C THR A 442 18.39 1.04 -52.02
N THR A 443 18.68 -0.03 -51.29
CA THR A 443 17.69 -0.85 -50.59
C THR A 443 16.99 0.03 -49.57
N LEU A 444 15.67 0.17 -49.68
CA LEU A 444 14.89 0.76 -48.60
C LEU A 444 14.80 -0.32 -47.53
N ASP A 445 15.36 -0.07 -46.34
CA ASP A 445 15.18 -1.00 -45.24
C ASP A 445 13.68 -1.21 -45.03
N ILE A 446 13.30 -2.48 -45.12
CA ILE A 446 11.93 -2.96 -45.23
C ILE A 446 11.11 -2.40 -44.07
N GLU A 447 9.94 -1.83 -44.41
CA GLU A 447 8.99 -1.17 -43.52
C GLU A 447 9.24 0.35 -43.40
N ASP A 448 8.37 1.16 -44.05
CA ASP A 448 7.72 2.34 -43.45
C ASP A 448 7.44 3.57 -44.34
N ILE A 449 7.06 3.39 -45.61
CA ILE A 449 6.43 4.49 -46.38
C ILE A 449 4.96 4.16 -46.64
N ASN A 450 4.08 5.00 -46.09
CA ASN A 450 2.65 5.01 -46.31
C ASN A 450 2.27 6.16 -47.25
N LEU A 451 1.86 5.85 -48.47
CA LEU A 451 1.33 6.86 -49.39
C LEU A 451 -0.15 7.06 -49.12
N ARG A 452 -0.58 8.30 -48.93
CA ARG A 452 -1.99 8.67 -48.77
C ARG A 452 -2.44 9.58 -49.91
N VAL A 453 -3.56 9.24 -50.53
CA VAL A 453 -4.13 9.99 -51.65
C VAL A 453 -5.50 10.54 -51.25
N TRP A 454 -5.71 11.84 -51.46
CA TRP A 454 -6.99 12.50 -51.30
C TRP A 454 -7.53 12.96 -52.64
N ILE A 455 -8.78 12.59 -52.89
CA ILE A 455 -9.53 13.03 -54.06
C ILE A 455 -10.74 13.85 -53.67
N ARG A 456 -11.18 14.70 -54.59
CA ARG A 456 -12.48 15.34 -54.57
C ARG A 456 -13.26 14.84 -55.78
N ARG A 457 -14.47 14.31 -55.58
CA ARG A 457 -15.36 14.01 -56.69
C ARG A 457 -16.05 15.28 -57.17
N ASP A 458 -15.95 15.56 -58.46
CA ASP A 458 -16.54 16.75 -59.05
C ASP A 458 -17.96 16.47 -59.59
N SER A 459 -18.32 15.19 -59.80
CA SER A 459 -19.70 14.74 -60.08
C SER A 459 -20.10 13.45 -59.38
#